data_AF-A0A317LTX1-F1
#
_entry.id   AF-A0A317LTX1-F1
#
_cell.length_a   1.000
_cell.length_b   1.000
_cell.length_c   1.000
_cell.angle_alpha   90.00
_cell.angle_beta   90.00
_cell.angle_gamma   90.00
#
_symmetry.space_group_name_H-M   'P 1'
#
loop_
_entity.id
_entity.type
_entity.pdbx_description
1 polymer ?
#
loop_
_entity_poly.entity_id
_entity_poly.type
_entity_poly.pdbx_seq_one_letter_code
_entity_poly.pdbx_strand_id
1 'polypeptide(L)'
;MANKRDRKGRNVGRIGNRYRLVIMNDNTYEEVTSFKLSRMSVYIALSTLFVLLVTITVATVVFTPLRYYIPGYGDLKQRREFIRLKMRTDSLESAINARDKYLDNIKQVINGDFSSSKLDTTMIKVPKVDNSTY
;
A
#
# COMPACT_ATOMS: atom_id res chain seq x y z
N MET A 1 46.62 -58.14 -10.52
CA MET A 1 45.66 -57.87 -11.61
C MET A 1 45.01 -56.51 -11.36
N ALA A 2 45.31 -55.51 -12.19
CA ALA A 2 44.80 -54.14 -12.03
C ALA A 2 43.68 -53.88 -13.07
N ASN A 3 42.49 -53.55 -12.59
CA ASN A 3 41.30 -53.32 -13.41
C ASN A 3 41.20 -51.83 -13.83
N LYS A 4 41.26 -51.59 -15.14
CA LYS A 4 41.27 -50.27 -15.76
C LYS A 4 39.83 -49.75 -15.91
N ARG A 5 39.50 -48.64 -15.24
CA ARG A 5 38.19 -47.98 -15.36
C ARG A 5 38.21 -47.03 -16.56
N ASP A 6 37.59 -47.41 -17.67
CA ASP A 6 37.35 -46.50 -18.80
C ASP A 6 36.18 -45.55 -18.48
N ARG A 7 36.51 -44.32 -18.10
CA ARG A 7 35.54 -43.21 -18.09
C ARG A 7 35.51 -42.57 -19.47
N LYS A 8 34.51 -42.95 -20.27
CA LYS A 8 34.18 -42.31 -21.54
C LYS A 8 33.69 -40.87 -21.28
N GLY A 9 34.60 -39.90 -21.42
CA GLY A 9 34.31 -38.48 -21.31
C GLY A 9 33.33 -38.04 -22.41
N ARG A 10 32.25 -37.34 -22.01
CA ARG A 10 31.29 -36.73 -22.94
C ARG A 10 31.99 -35.67 -23.77
N ASN A 11 31.97 -35.83 -25.10
CA ASN A 11 32.54 -34.92 -26.08
C ASN A 11 31.92 -33.51 -25.97
N VAL A 12 32.71 -32.54 -25.50
CA VAL A 12 32.35 -31.10 -25.36
C VAL A 12 32.62 -30.30 -26.66
N GLY A 13 32.96 -30.99 -27.76
CA GLY A 13 33.53 -30.37 -28.96
C GLY A 13 32.60 -29.56 -29.87
N ARG A 14 31.31 -29.36 -29.53
CA ARG A 14 30.33 -28.65 -30.40
C ARG A 14 29.80 -27.33 -29.82
N ILE A 15 30.38 -26.83 -28.74
CA ILE A 15 29.90 -25.63 -28.03
C ILE A 15 30.52 -24.33 -28.60
N GLY A 16 31.56 -24.44 -29.44
CA GLY A 16 32.35 -23.31 -29.94
C GLY A 16 31.99 -22.76 -31.32
N ASN A 17 30.83 -23.10 -31.91
CA ASN A 17 30.46 -22.53 -33.21
C ASN A 17 30.22 -21.02 -33.07
N ARG A 18 31.07 -20.23 -33.73
CA ARG A 18 31.04 -18.76 -33.73
C ARG A 18 30.15 -18.31 -34.90
N TYR A 19 28.97 -17.78 -34.59
CA TYR A 19 28.08 -17.21 -35.60
C TYR A 19 28.37 -15.71 -35.72
N ARG A 20 28.38 -15.20 -36.96
CA ARG A 20 28.53 -13.77 -37.24
C ARG A 20 27.17 -13.24 -37.67
N LEU A 21 26.65 -12.27 -36.94
CA LEU A 21 25.50 -11.49 -37.35
C LEU A 21 26.05 -10.20 -37.96
N VAL A 22 25.80 -10.00 -39.25
CA VAL A 22 26.20 -8.80 -39.98
C VAL A 22 24.95 -7.96 -40.19
N ILE A 23 24.99 -6.69 -39.79
CA ILE A 23 23.97 -5.71 -40.12
C ILE A 23 24.50 -4.93 -41.31
N MET A 24 23.85 -5.11 -42.45
CA MET A 24 24.21 -4.51 -43.73
C MET A 24 23.14 -3.50 -44.13
N ASN A 25 23.55 -2.38 -44.73
CA ASN A 25 22.62 -1.42 -45.32
C ASN A 25 22.00 -2.00 -46.59
N ASP A 26 20.68 -2.05 -46.67
CA ASP A 26 19.94 -2.68 -47.77
C ASP A 26 20.14 -1.95 -49.12
N ASN A 27 20.41 -0.65 -49.09
CA ASN A 27 20.54 0.17 -50.30
C ASN A 27 21.97 0.26 -50.84
N THR A 28 22.99 0.22 -49.97
CA THR A 28 24.41 0.39 -50.35
C THR A 28 25.25 -0.85 -50.11
N TYR A 29 24.69 -1.91 -49.51
CA TYR A 29 25.38 -3.16 -49.14
C TYR A 29 26.62 -2.95 -48.25
N GLU A 30 26.75 -1.78 -47.63
CA GLU A 30 27.84 -1.49 -46.68
C GLU A 30 27.57 -2.17 -45.33
N GLU A 31 28.59 -2.84 -44.79
CA GLU A 31 28.54 -3.44 -43.46
C GLU A 31 28.62 -2.33 -42.40
N VAL A 32 27.50 -2.04 -41.72
CA VAL A 32 27.44 -0.95 -40.74
C VAL A 32 28.03 -1.40 -39.40
N THR A 33 27.70 -2.63 -38.96
CA THR A 33 28.30 -3.26 -37.78
C THR A 33 28.20 -4.79 -37.86
N SER A 34 29.27 -5.50 -37.51
CA SER A 34 29.28 -6.97 -37.41
C SER A 34 29.50 -7.44 -35.97
N PHE A 35 28.54 -8.19 -35.44
CA PHE A 35 28.61 -8.76 -34.09
C PHE A 35 28.91 -10.27 -34.20
N LYS A 36 29.98 -10.72 -33.55
CA LYS A 36 30.27 -12.15 -33.39
C LYS A 36 29.43 -12.70 -32.24
N LEU A 37 28.21 -13.17 -32.52
CA LEU A 37 27.37 -13.78 -31.51
C LEU A 37 27.84 -15.22 -31.23
N SER A 38 28.44 -15.40 -30.07
CA SER A 38 28.58 -16.72 -29.46
C SER A 38 27.39 -16.97 -28.53
N ARG A 39 27.07 -18.23 -28.25
CA ARG A 39 26.06 -18.59 -27.22
C ARG A 39 26.36 -17.90 -25.88
N MET A 40 27.63 -17.67 -25.56
CA MET A 40 28.07 -16.96 -24.36
C MET A 40 27.75 -15.46 -24.38
N SER A 41 27.99 -14.76 -25.49
CA SER A 41 27.69 -13.32 -25.57
C SER A 41 26.18 -13.05 -25.57
N VAL A 42 25.40 -13.93 -26.21
CA VAL A 42 23.92 -13.89 -26.14
C VAL A 42 23.46 -14.10 -24.70
N TYR A 43 24.00 -15.10 -24.00
CA TYR A 43 23.67 -15.37 -22.61
C TYR A 43 24.00 -14.19 -21.68
N ILE A 44 25.18 -13.59 -21.86
CA ILE A 44 25.60 -12.41 -21.09
C ILE A 44 24.65 -11.24 -21.37
N ALA A 45 24.33 -10.94 -22.63
CA ALA A 45 23.43 -9.84 -22.99
C ALA A 45 22.00 -10.04 -22.44
N LEU A 46 21.48 -11.26 -22.51
CA LEU A 46 20.17 -11.59 -21.92
C LEU A 46 20.21 -11.51 -20.39
N SER A 47 21.28 -11.98 -19.77
CA SER A 47 21.44 -11.94 -18.31
C SER A 47 21.55 -10.50 -17.81
N THR A 48 22.34 -9.64 -18.46
CA THR A 48 22.44 -8.23 -18.09
C THR A 48 21.11 -7.51 -18.28
N LEU A 49 20.39 -7.78 -19.39
CA LEU A 49 19.05 -7.21 -19.61
C LEU A 49 18.06 -7.66 -18.53
N PHE A 50 18.07 -8.94 -18.17
CA PHE A 50 17.20 -9.47 -17.12
C PHE A 50 17.48 -8.82 -15.76
N VAL A 51 18.76 -8.75 -15.36
CA VAL A 51 19.18 -8.11 -14.11
C VAL A 51 18.79 -6.63 -14.14
N LEU A 52 19.01 -5.93 -15.25
CA LEU A 52 18.64 -4.52 -15.41
C LEU A 52 17.12 -4.31 -15.24
N LEU A 53 16.30 -5.15 -15.88
CA LEU A 53 14.84 -5.08 -15.74
C LEU A 53 14.40 -5.30 -14.29
N VAL A 54 14.89 -6.36 -13.63
CA VAL A 54 14.56 -6.64 -12.22
C VAL A 54 15.00 -5.47 -11.33
N THR A 55 16.19 -4.92 -11.56
CA THR A 55 16.72 -3.80 -10.78
C THR A 55 15.84 -2.57 -10.93
N ILE A 56 15.43 -2.23 -12.16
CA ILE A 56 14.50 -1.13 -12.42
C ILE A 56 13.15 -1.41 -11.74
N THR A 57 12.58 -2.60 -11.88
CA THR A 57 11.29 -2.95 -11.24
C THR A 57 11.36 -2.82 -9.72
N VAL A 58 12.40 -3.35 -9.08
CA VAL A 58 12.59 -3.25 -7.62
C VAL A 58 12.80 -1.80 -7.20
N ALA A 59 13.62 -1.04 -7.93
CA ALA A 59 13.83 0.38 -7.67
C ALA A 59 12.50 1.14 -7.77
N THR A 60 11.70 0.92 -8.82
CA THR A 60 10.38 1.52 -8.97
C THR A 60 9.48 1.16 -7.78
N VAL A 61 9.41 -0.11 -7.35
CA VAL A 61 8.58 -0.53 -6.22
C VAL A 61 9.02 0.09 -4.87
N VAL A 62 10.33 0.31 -4.67
CA VAL A 62 10.85 0.94 -3.45
C VAL A 62 10.63 2.45 -3.47
N PHE A 63 10.84 3.11 -4.61
CA PHE A 63 10.67 4.56 -4.76
C PHE A 63 9.20 4.98 -4.89
N THR A 64 8.32 4.13 -5.42
CA THR A 64 6.87 4.43 -5.49
C THR A 64 6.13 3.88 -4.28
N PRO A 65 5.15 4.62 -3.75
CA PRO A 65 4.39 4.22 -2.57
C PRO A 65 3.32 3.14 -2.84
N LEU A 66 3.52 2.22 -3.81
CA LEU A 66 2.56 1.15 -4.11
C LEU A 66 2.27 0.25 -2.91
N ARG A 67 3.26 0.03 -2.03
CA ARG A 67 3.07 -0.74 -0.78
C ARG A 67 2.13 -0.09 0.23
N TYR A 68 1.96 1.23 0.19
CA TYR A 68 1.05 1.95 1.10
C TYR A 68 -0.41 1.83 0.66
N TYR A 69 -0.67 1.37 -0.56
CA TYR A 69 -2.03 1.11 -1.05
C TYR A 69 -2.61 -0.21 -0.57
N ILE A 70 -1.79 -1.11 -0.01
CA ILE A 70 -2.29 -2.35 0.60
C ILE A 70 -2.74 -2.03 2.03
N PRO A 71 -4.05 -2.06 2.33
CA PRO A 71 -4.55 -1.80 3.67
C PRO A 71 -3.93 -2.83 4.64
N GLY A 72 -3.15 -2.37 5.61
CA GLY A 72 -2.45 -3.22 6.59
C GLY A 72 -0.93 -3.06 6.62
N TYR A 73 -0.30 -2.54 5.54
CA TYR A 73 1.16 -2.36 5.43
C TYR A 73 1.62 -0.89 5.39
N GLY A 74 0.72 0.06 5.66
CA GLY A 74 1.07 1.46 5.85
C GLY A 74 1.92 1.69 7.11
N ASP A 75 2.79 2.70 7.08
CA ASP A 75 3.69 3.03 8.20
C ASP A 75 2.91 3.10 9.52
N LEU A 76 3.27 2.23 10.47
CA LEU A 76 2.64 2.13 11.78
C LEU A 76 2.65 3.48 12.51
N LYS A 77 3.65 4.32 12.26
CA LYS A 77 3.72 5.68 12.81
C LYS A 77 2.61 6.56 12.26
N GLN A 78 2.43 6.59 10.93
CA GLN A 78 1.39 7.38 10.29
C GLN A 78 -0.01 6.94 10.72
N ARG A 79 -0.25 5.62 10.84
CA ARG A 79 -1.54 5.11 11.32
C ARG A 79 -1.81 5.51 12.77
N ARG A 80 -0.81 5.45 13.66
CA ARG A 80 -0.95 5.87 15.05
C ARG A 80 -1.26 7.36 15.17
N GLU A 81 -0.58 8.20 14.40
CA GLU A 81 -0.86 9.63 14.37
C GLU A 81 -2.26 9.91 13.82
N PHE A 82 -2.68 9.21 12.76
CA PHE A 82 -4.03 9.36 12.20
C PHE A 82 -5.12 8.96 13.21
N ILE A 83 -4.93 7.85 13.93
CA ILE A 83 -5.85 7.42 15.00
C ILE A 83 -5.91 8.47 16.12
N ARG A 84 -4.75 8.99 16.57
CA ARG A 84 -4.70 10.01 17.61
C ARG A 84 -5.38 11.30 17.17
N LEU A 85 -5.14 11.73 15.93
CA LEU A 85 -5.75 12.92 15.36
C LEU A 85 -7.27 12.74 15.30
N LYS A 86 -7.74 11.61 14.74
CA LYS A 86 -9.17 11.27 14.71
C LYS A 86 -9.82 11.35 16.09
N MET A 87 -9.20 10.72 17.10
CA MET A 87 -9.73 10.73 18.48
C MET A 87 -9.84 12.16 19.05
N ARG A 88 -8.85 13.01 18.80
CA ARG A 88 -8.87 14.41 19.25
C ARG A 88 -9.93 15.22 18.53
N THR A 89 -10.06 15.04 17.20
CA THR A 89 -11.08 15.72 16.40
C THR A 89 -12.48 15.34 16.84
N ASP A 90 -12.75 14.04 17.04
CA ASP A 90 -14.04 13.53 17.53
C ASP A 90 -14.40 14.11 18.92
N SER A 91 -13.40 14.18 19.81
CA SER A 91 -13.57 14.80 21.13
C SER A 91 -13.91 16.29 21.04
N LEU A 92 -13.24 17.02 20.14
CA LEU A 92 -13.50 18.44 19.90
C LEU A 92 -14.88 18.67 19.28
N GLU A 93 -15.27 17.84 18.32
CA GLU A 93 -16.60 17.89 17.68
C GLU A 93 -17.71 17.68 18.72
N SER A 94 -17.57 16.68 19.58
CA SER A 94 -18.51 16.46 20.68
C SER A 94 -18.60 17.64 21.64
N ALA A 95 -17.46 18.27 21.96
CA ALA A 95 -17.42 19.43 22.86
C ALA A 95 -18.08 20.66 22.23
N ILE A 96 -17.88 20.90 20.93
CA ILE A 96 -18.52 21.98 20.18
C ILE A 96 -20.03 21.74 20.11
N ASN A 97 -20.47 20.53 19.76
CA ASN A 97 -21.89 20.18 19.70
C ASN A 97 -22.60 20.39 21.05
N ALA A 98 -21.95 20.05 22.16
CA ALA A 98 -22.49 20.28 23.50
C ALA A 98 -22.58 21.79 23.82
N ARG A 99 -21.55 22.57 23.44
CA ARG A 99 -21.55 24.02 23.61
C ARG A 99 -22.64 24.70 22.79
N ASP A 100 -22.83 24.29 21.54
CA ASP A 100 -23.83 24.87 20.65
C ASP A 100 -25.24 24.62 21.19
N LYS A 101 -25.52 23.41 21.66
CA LYS A 101 -26.79 23.09 22.35
C LYS A 101 -26.99 23.94 23.60
N TYR A 102 -25.94 24.13 24.41
CA TYR A 102 -26.02 24.96 25.60
C TYR A 102 -26.34 26.43 25.27
N LEU A 103 -25.66 26.99 24.26
CA LEU A 103 -25.91 28.37 23.82
C LEU A 103 -27.30 28.53 23.19
N ASP A 104 -27.76 27.52 22.45
CA ASP A 104 -29.10 27.53 21.87
C ASP A 104 -30.19 27.49 22.97
N ASN A 105 -30.00 26.63 23.98
CA ASN A 105 -30.89 26.58 25.14
C ASN A 105 -30.93 27.93 25.88
N ILE A 106 -29.79 28.60 26.08
CA ILE A 106 -29.76 29.94 26.70
C ILE A 106 -30.54 30.94 25.87
N LYS A 107 -30.37 30.94 24.54
CA LYS A 107 -31.11 31.84 23.65
C LYS A 107 -32.61 31.59 23.74
N GLN A 108 -33.04 30.34 23.74
CA GLN A 108 -34.45 29.96 23.88
C GLN A 108 -35.03 30.43 25.24
N VAL A 109 -34.27 30.27 26.33
CA VAL A 109 -34.66 30.74 27.68
C VAL A 109 -34.86 32.24 27.71
N ILE A 110 -33.92 33.01 27.13
CA ILE A 110 -33.98 34.49 27.12
C ILE A 110 -35.13 34.99 26.24
N ASN A 111 -35.39 34.33 25.12
CA ASN A 111 -36.47 34.70 24.19
C ASN A 111 -37.87 34.28 24.69
N GLY A 112 -37.95 33.48 25.76
CA GLY A 112 -39.22 33.02 26.33
C GLY A 112 -39.84 31.83 25.58
N ASP A 113 -39.12 31.21 24.64
CA ASP A 113 -39.58 30.07 23.82
C ASP A 113 -39.49 28.72 24.56
N PHE A 114 -39.88 28.68 25.84
CA PHE A 114 -39.75 27.51 26.73
C PHE A 114 -40.70 26.33 26.39
N SER A 115 -41.44 26.41 25.28
CA SER A 115 -42.60 25.54 25.03
C SER A 115 -42.32 24.33 24.12
N SER A 116 -41.11 24.18 23.55
CA SER A 116 -40.86 23.15 22.52
C SER A 116 -39.75 22.13 22.84
N SER A 117 -38.96 22.33 23.89
CA SER A 117 -37.95 21.35 24.31
C SER A 117 -38.58 20.27 25.18
N LYS A 118 -38.67 19.06 24.63
CA LYS A 118 -39.13 17.85 25.31
C LYS A 118 -38.35 17.69 26.62
N LEU A 119 -39.02 17.87 27.76
CA LEU A 119 -38.40 17.68 29.08
C LEU A 119 -37.88 16.23 29.16
N ASP A 120 -36.59 16.06 29.47
CA ASP A 120 -35.97 14.74 29.69
C ASP A 120 -36.49 14.06 30.96
N THR A 121 -37.24 14.80 31.79
CA THR A 121 -37.82 14.31 33.03
C THR A 121 -39.29 13.96 32.85
N THR A 122 -39.64 12.69 33.06
CA THR A 122 -41.03 12.27 33.24
C THR A 122 -41.49 12.61 34.67
N MET A 123 -42.71 13.11 34.84
CA MET A 123 -43.27 13.30 36.19
C MET A 123 -43.34 11.98 36.96
N ILE A 124 -42.76 11.97 38.16
CA ILE A 124 -42.81 10.83 39.08
C ILE A 124 -44.26 10.70 39.59
N LYS A 125 -44.92 9.57 39.30
CA LYS A 125 -46.22 9.25 39.93
C LYS A 125 -45.99 8.90 41.39
N VAL A 126 -46.24 9.86 42.28
CA VAL A 126 -46.21 9.62 43.72
C VAL A 126 -47.48 8.85 44.12
N PRO A 127 -47.37 7.66 44.76
CA PRO A 127 -48.54 6.94 45.25
C PRO A 127 -49.23 7.74 46.36
N LYS A 128 -50.56 7.70 46.40
CA LYS A 128 -51.34 8.35 47.47
C LYS A 128 -50.98 7.68 48.80
N VAL A 129 -50.53 8.49 49.76
CA VAL A 129 -50.26 8.05 51.13
C VAL A 129 -51.57 7.59 51.76
N ASP A 130 -51.67 6.30 52.10
CA ASP A 130 -52.80 5.73 52.81
C ASP A 130 -52.71 6.16 54.28
N ASN A 131 -53.71 6.92 54.73
CA ASN A 131 -53.85 7.48 56.06
C ASN A 131 -54.83 6.67 56.94
N SER A 132 -55.06 5.39 56.64
CA SER A 132 -56.02 4.52 57.35
C SER A 132 -55.54 3.87 58.66
N THR A 133 -54.47 4.37 59.29
CA THR A 133 -54.09 3.91 60.64
C THR A 133 -54.53 4.93 61.70
N TYR A 134 -55.81 4.90 62.07
CA TYR A 134 -56.36 5.12 63.42
C TYR A 134 -57.74 4.47 63.50
#